data_AF-A0A7Y6PIY2-F1
#
_entry.id   AF-A0A7Y6PIY2-F1
#
_cell.length_a   1.000
_cell.length_b   1.000
_cell.length_c   1.000
_cell.angle_alpha   90.00
_cell.angle_beta   90.00
_cell.angle_gamma   90.00
#
_symmetry.space_group_name_H-M   'P 1'
#
loop_
_entity.id
_entity.type
_entity.pdbx_description
1 polymer ?
#
loop_
_entity_poly.entity_id
_entity_poly.type
_entity_poly.pdbx_seq_one_letter_code
_entity_poly.pdbx_strand_id
1 'polypeptide(L)'
;SGNFGYSIATKTNIFNELATRIPNTICLVLPAYLTAYVLAIVLGLLAGSHKNKTLDKIIDGCASLGIAMPTFWVAMLFMYLLGHKLKLLPTFGM
;
A
#
# COMPACT_ATOMS: atom_id res chain seq x y z
N SER A 1 -17.07 -10.45 29.75
CA SER A 1 -17.52 -11.05 28.47
C SER A 1 -18.16 -9.97 27.62
N GLY A 2 -17.39 -9.35 26.72
CA GLY A 2 -17.92 -8.35 25.78
C GLY A 2 -18.47 -9.06 24.55
N ASN A 3 -19.75 -8.87 24.25
CA ASN A 3 -20.34 -9.37 23.01
C ASN A 3 -20.25 -8.24 21.96
N PHE A 4 -19.52 -8.50 20.87
CA PHE A 4 -19.38 -7.58 19.75
C PHE A 4 -20.70 -7.31 19.02
N GLY A 5 -21.75 -8.10 19.27
CA GLY A 5 -23.06 -7.95 18.65
C GLY A 5 -23.11 -8.47 17.21
N TYR A 6 -24.18 -8.09 16.51
CA TYR A 6 -24.45 -8.50 15.13
C TYR A 6 -24.36 -7.31 14.18
N SER A 7 -23.84 -7.55 12.99
CA SER A 7 -23.76 -6.55 11.93
C SER A 7 -25.15 -6.20 11.42
N ILE A 8 -25.42 -4.92 11.23
CA ILE A 8 -26.69 -4.43 10.67
C ILE A 8 -26.81 -4.79 9.19
N ALA A 9 -25.68 -4.85 8.47
CA ALA A 9 -25.64 -5.12 7.04
C ALA A 9 -25.72 -6.61 6.71
N THR A 10 -24.93 -7.42 7.41
CA THR A 10 -24.75 -8.86 7.12
C THR A 10 -25.51 -9.77 8.09
N LYS A 11 -26.02 -9.22 9.20
CA LYS A 11 -26.77 -9.97 10.25
C LYS A 11 -25.98 -11.14 10.88
N THR A 12 -24.66 -11.13 10.73
CA THR A 12 -23.72 -12.09 11.31
C THR A 12 -23.03 -11.50 12.54
N ASN A 13 -22.41 -12.36 13.36
CA ASN A 13 -21.64 -11.91 14.52
C ASN A 13 -20.41 -11.12 14.04
N ILE A 14 -20.26 -9.88 14.53
CA ILE A 14 -19.18 -8.95 14.13
C ILE A 14 -17.80 -9.54 14.42
N PHE A 15 -17.65 -10.25 15.53
CA PHE A 15 -16.38 -10.90 15.88
C PHE A 15 -15.92 -11.88 14.80
N ASN A 16 -16.84 -12.66 14.23
CA ASN A 16 -16.51 -13.62 13.17
C ASN A 16 -16.10 -12.93 11.87
N GLU A 17 -16.71 -11.78 11.55
CA GLU A 17 -16.28 -10.99 10.38
C GLU A 17 -14.91 -10.35 10.58
N LEU A 18 -14.64 -9.82 11.76
CA LEU A 18 -13.33 -9.27 12.08
C LEU A 18 -12.25 -10.36 12.06
N ALA A 19 -12.54 -11.53 12.63
CA ALA A 19 -11.62 -12.66 12.67
C ALA A 19 -11.23 -13.17 11.26
N THR A 20 -12.10 -12.98 10.26
CA THR A 20 -11.81 -13.36 8.87
C THR A 20 -11.12 -12.25 8.07
N ARG A 21 -11.41 -10.98 8.35
CA ARG A 21 -10.84 -9.84 7.60
C ARG A 21 -9.48 -9.36 8.14
N ILE A 22 -9.29 -9.36 9.46
CA ILE A 22 -8.08 -8.84 10.10
C ILE A 22 -6.81 -9.56 9.59
N PRO A 23 -6.76 -10.90 9.53
CA PRO A 23 -5.57 -11.60 9.02
C PRO A 23 -5.22 -11.20 7.58
N ASN A 24 -6.22 -11.06 6.70
CA ASN A 24 -6.00 -10.65 5.31
C ASN A 24 -5.45 -9.22 5.22
N THR A 25 -5.98 -8.29 6.02
CA THR A 25 -5.44 -6.93 6.13
C THR A 25 -3.99 -6.94 6.59
N ILE A 26 -3.65 -7.74 7.60
CA ILE A 26 -2.28 -7.85 8.12
C ILE A 26 -1.34 -8.41 7.04
N CYS A 27 -1.73 -9.48 6.35
CA CYS A 27 -0.96 -10.09 5.28
C CYS A 27 -0.71 -9.13 4.11
N LEU A 28 -1.60 -8.16 3.86
CA LEU A 28 -1.41 -7.13 2.83
C LEU A 28 -0.56 -5.96 3.34
N VAL A 29 -0.87 -5.47 4.53
CA VAL A 29 -0.31 -4.23 5.08
C VAL A 29 1.15 -4.40 5.53
N LEU A 30 1.50 -5.54 6.12
CA LEU A 30 2.87 -5.77 6.60
C LEU A 30 3.91 -5.78 5.47
N PRO A 31 3.76 -6.58 4.39
CA PRO A 31 4.72 -6.55 3.28
C PRO A 31 4.75 -5.19 2.57
N ALA A 32 3.60 -4.52 2.43
CA ALA A 32 3.52 -3.20 1.84
C ALA A 32 4.32 -2.15 2.63
N TYR A 33 4.17 -2.11 3.96
CA TYR A 33 4.94 -1.19 4.78
C TYR A 33 6.42 -1.55 4.86
N LEU A 34 6.77 -2.84 4.95
CA LEU A 34 8.17 -3.26 4.97
C LEU A 34 8.90 -2.84 3.69
N THR A 35 8.30 -3.09 2.53
CA THR A 35 8.87 -2.68 1.24
C THR A 35 8.94 -1.17 1.10
N ALA A 36 7.89 -0.44 1.50
CA ALA A 36 7.89 1.02 1.50
C ALA A 36 9.00 1.59 2.40
N TYR A 37 9.19 1.03 3.59
CA TYR A 37 10.19 1.51 4.55
C TYR A 37 11.62 1.28 4.05
N VAL A 38 11.90 0.10 3.48
CA VAL A 38 13.21 -0.20 2.87
C VAL A 38 13.50 0.78 1.73
N LEU A 39 12.54 1.00 0.83
CA LEU A 39 12.71 1.93 -0.28
C LEU A 39 12.90 3.38 0.20
N ALA A 40 12.08 3.82 1.15
CA ALA A 40 12.16 5.16 1.71
C ALA A 40 13.52 5.43 2.37
N ILE A 41 14.04 4.48 3.14
CA ILE A 41 15.37 4.60 3.77
C ILE A 41 16.47 4.69 2.71
N VAL A 42 16.47 3.77 1.74
CA VAL A 42 17.52 3.73 0.71
C VAL A 42 17.51 5.01 -0.13
N LEU A 43 16.33 5.40 -0.63
CA LEU A 43 16.20 6.60 -1.45
C LEU A 43 16.48 7.88 -0.65
N GLY A 44 16.03 7.95 0.60
CA GLY A 44 16.29 9.10 1.49
C GLY A 44 17.77 9.25 1.82
N LEU A 45 18.48 8.16 2.11
CA LEU A 45 19.94 8.16 2.33
C LEU A 45 20.69 8.58 1.05
N LEU A 46 20.27 8.07 -0.11
CA LEU A 46 20.91 8.41 -1.39
C LEU A 46 20.73 9.88 -1.75
N ALA A 47 19.51 10.42 -1.60
CA ALA A 47 19.21 11.84 -1.79
C ALA A 47 20.03 12.72 -0.85
N GLY A 48 20.02 12.40 0.46
CA GLY A 48 20.77 13.13 1.48
C GLY A 48 22.29 13.11 1.27
N SER A 49 22.85 11.97 0.86
CA SER A 49 24.29 11.83 0.55
C SER A 49 24.69 12.59 -0.73
N HIS A 50 23.76 12.76 -1.68
CA HIS A 50 23.97 13.46 -2.94
C HIS A 50 23.30 14.84 -2.97
N LYS A 51 23.19 15.50 -1.82
CA LYS A 51 22.50 16.79 -1.68
C LYS A 51 22.86 17.78 -2.79
N ASN A 52 21.85 18.42 -3.36
CA ASN A 52 21.91 19.38 -4.48
C ASN A 52 22.43 18.81 -5.82
N LYS A 53 22.75 17.52 -5.91
CA LYS A 53 23.11 16.87 -7.18
C LYS A 53 21.86 16.43 -7.94
N THR A 54 22.06 15.97 -9.17
CA THR A 54 20.96 15.48 -10.03
C THR A 54 20.19 14.33 -9.40
N LEU A 55 20.87 13.43 -8.66
CA LEU A 55 20.22 12.29 -8.02
C LEU A 55 19.20 12.72 -6.95
N ASP A 56 19.57 13.67 -6.09
CA ASP A 56 18.71 14.29 -5.08
C ASP A 56 17.47 14.91 -5.72
N LYS A 57 17.67 15.76 -6.75
CA LYS A 57 16.57 16.42 -7.48
C LYS A 57 15.61 15.43 -8.15
N ILE A 58 16.12 14.32 -8.70
CA ILE A 58 15.27 13.29 -9.32
C ILE A 58 14.45 12.56 -8.25
N ILE A 59 15.07 12.17 -7.14
CA ILE A 59 14.37 11.46 -6.04
C ILE A 59 13.28 12.36 -5.46
N ASP A 60 13.60 13.62 -5.15
CA ASP A 60 12.64 14.59 -4.62
C ASP A 60 11.53 14.91 -5.62
N GLY A 61 11.86 15.01 -6.91
CA GLY A 61 10.87 15.19 -7.98
C GLY A 61 9.89 14.03 -8.06
N CYS A 62 10.39 12.79 -8.06
CA CYS A 62 9.57 11.59 -8.04
C CYS A 62 8.70 11.49 -6.77
N ALA A 63 9.27 11.78 -5.60
CA ALA A 63 8.53 11.79 -4.34
C ALA A 63 7.42 12.86 -4.34
N SER A 64 7.72 14.06 -4.83
CA SER A 64 6.76 15.16 -4.94
C SER A 64 5.59 14.81 -5.87
N LEU A 65 5.86 14.18 -7.02
CA LEU A 65 4.81 13.67 -7.90
C LEU A 65 3.96 12.63 -7.18
N GLY A 66 4.58 11.65 -6.52
CA GLY A 66 3.87 10.61 -5.76
C GLY A 66 2.94 11.17 -4.69
N ILE A 67 3.37 12.22 -3.97
CA ILE A 67 2.57 12.89 -2.92
C ILE A 67 1.43 13.71 -3.54
N ALA A 68 1.67 14.36 -4.68
CA ALA A 68 0.67 15.20 -5.34
C ALA A 68 -0.45 14.39 -6.01
N MET A 69 -0.19 13.11 -6.32
CA MET A 69 -1.13 12.27 -7.06
C MET A 69 -2.16 11.62 -6.13
N PRO A 70 -3.44 11.53 -6.53
CA PRO A 70 -4.44 10.82 -5.76
C PRO A 70 -4.09 9.33 -5.63
N THR A 71 -4.15 8.80 -4.41
CA THR A 71 -3.74 7.41 -4.11
C THR A 71 -4.54 6.37 -4.89
N PHE A 72 -5.85 6.57 -5.04
CA PHE A 72 -6.70 5.66 -5.82
C PHE A 72 -6.26 5.61 -7.30
N TRP A 73 -5.83 6.73 -7.86
CA TRP A 73 -5.43 6.82 -9.27
C TRP A 73 -4.14 6.05 -9.53
N VAL A 74 -3.16 6.20 -8.64
CA VAL A 74 -1.90 5.44 -8.71
C VAL A 74 -2.17 3.94 -8.52
N ALA A 75 -3.04 3.57 -7.59
CA ALA A 75 -3.45 2.18 -7.40
C ALA A 75 -4.07 1.58 -8.67
N MET A 76 -4.99 2.32 -9.34
CA MET A 76 -5.57 1.86 -10.61
C MET A 76 -4.53 1.68 -11.71
N LEU A 77 -3.55 2.59 -11.82
CA LEU A 77 -2.46 2.44 -12.79
C LEU A 77 -1.61 1.20 -12.53
N PHE A 78 -1.27 0.93 -11.27
CA PHE A 78 -0.53 -0.28 -10.91
C PHE A 78 -1.35 -1.54 -11.14
N MET A 79 -2.65 -1.54 -10.85
CA MET A 79 -3.53 -2.67 -11.18
C MET A 79 -3.56 -2.94 -12.69
N TYR A 80 -3.62 -1.90 -13.52
CA TYR A 80 -3.56 -2.04 -14.98
C TYR A 80 -2.19 -2.53 -15.46
N LEU A 81 -1.11 -1.91 -14.99
CA LEU A 81 0.24 -2.23 -15.45
C LEU A 81 0.67 -3.62 -14.96
N LEU A 82 0.66 -3.85 -13.65
CA LEU A 82 1.15 -5.08 -13.04
C LEU A 82 0.17 -6.24 -13.20
N GLY A 83 -1.13 -5.97 -13.13
CA GLY A 83 -2.15 -7.02 -13.19
C GLY A 83 -2.62 -7.33 -14.61
N HIS A 84 -2.99 -6.32 -15.40
CA HIS A 84 -3.55 -6.55 -16.74
C HIS A 84 -2.46 -6.69 -17.82
N LYS A 85 -1.52 -5.75 -17.90
CA LYS A 85 -0.50 -5.74 -18.96
C LYS A 85 0.61 -6.75 -18.72
N LEU A 86 1.22 -6.73 -17.55
CA LEU A 86 2.34 -7.63 -17.21
C LEU A 86 1.86 -8.99 -16.67
N LYS A 87 0.60 -9.12 -16.23
CA LYS A 87 0.03 -10.34 -15.64
C LYS A 87 0.88 -10.91 -14.48
N LEU A 88 1.56 -10.04 -13.76
CA LEU A 88 2.45 -10.40 -12.67
C LEU A 88 1.69 -10.65 -11.37
N LEU A 89 0.59 -9.93 -11.16
CA LEU A 89 -0.22 -9.96 -9.94
C LEU A 89 -1.71 -10.14 -10.27
N PRO A 90 -2.50 -10.79 -9.41
CA PRO A 90 -3.95 -10.81 -9.58
C PRO A 90 -4.51 -9.39 -9.42
N THR A 91 -5.48 -9.03 -10.26
CA THR A 91 -6.13 -7.70 -10.19
C THR A 91 -7.14 -7.61 -9.06
N PHE A 92 -7.59 -8.73 -8.50
CA PHE A 92 -8.55 -8.75 -7.40
C PHE A 92 -8.21 -9.88 -6.42
N GLY A 93 -8.28 -9.57 -5.13
CA GLY A 93 -8.29 -10.54 -4.04
C GLY A 93 -6.94 -11.17 -3.67
N MET A 94 -6.97 -11.78 -2.49
CA MET A 94 -6.43 -13.13 -2.25
C MET A 94 -7.61 -14.10 -2.27
#